data_AF-A0A3N5HZU4-F1
#
_entry.id   AF-A0A3N5HZU4-F1
#
_cell.length_a   1.000
_cell.length_b   1.000
_cell.length_c   1.000
_cell.angle_alpha   90.00
_cell.angle_beta   90.00
_cell.angle_gamma   90.00
#
_symmetry.space_group_name_H-M   'P 1'
#
loop_
_entity.id
_entity.type
_entity.pdbx_description
1 polymer ?
#
loop_
_entity_poly.entity_id
_entity_poly.type
_entity_poly.pdbx_seq_one_letter_code
_entity_poly.pdbx_strand_id
1 'polypeptide(L)'
;MGNPTGKKGRQGFADAINRAAFGNERVLLRRRGRAIAAVVPINDLRLLEALENRVDLVEVRTALAQGNKKGVQLLDNISKK
;
A
#
# COMPACT_ATOMS: atom_id res chain seq x y z
N MET A 1 17.97 1.09 4.26
CA MET A 1 16.76 1.92 4.02
C MET A 1 17.17 3.38 4.04
N GLY A 2 17.20 4.04 2.88
CA GLY A 2 17.69 5.42 2.76
C GLY A 2 16.66 6.43 3.30
N ASN A 3 17.00 7.12 4.39
CA ASN A 3 16.23 8.28 4.86
C ASN A 3 16.59 9.49 4.01
N PRO A 4 15.63 10.18 3.35
CA PRO A 4 15.93 11.44 2.71
C PRO A 4 16.16 12.52 3.77
N THR A 5 17.41 12.69 4.21
CA THR A 5 17.88 13.90 4.89
C THR A 5 18.18 14.96 3.84
N GLY A 6 17.13 15.52 3.24
CA GLY A 6 17.25 16.55 2.20
C GLY A 6 16.26 17.68 2.43
N LYS A 7 16.79 18.83 2.85
CA LYS A 7 16.24 20.22 2.87
C LYS A 7 14.72 20.39 2.68
N LYS A 8 14.10 21.06 3.66
CA LYS A 8 12.72 21.61 3.68
C LYS A 8 12.19 21.98 2.27
N GLY A 9 11.40 21.13 1.61
CA GLY A 9 10.67 21.51 0.39
C GLY A 9 10.47 20.42 -0.68
N ARG A 10 9.93 20.83 -1.84
CA ARG A 10 9.57 19.98 -3.01
C ARG A 10 10.73 19.13 -3.56
N GLN A 11 11.98 19.52 -3.32
CA GLN A 11 13.17 18.79 -3.80
C GLN A 11 13.29 17.38 -3.24
N GLY A 12 12.89 17.14 -1.98
CA GLY A 12 12.94 15.79 -1.40
C GLY A 12 11.87 14.84 -1.96
N PHE A 13 10.76 15.37 -2.46
CA PHE A 13 9.67 14.55 -2.99
C PHE A 13 9.95 14.07 -4.41
N ALA A 14 10.44 14.96 -5.28
CA ALA A 14 10.83 14.58 -6.65
C ALA A 14 11.96 13.54 -6.66
N ASP A 15 12.95 13.69 -5.76
CA ASP A 15 14.02 12.70 -5.60
C ASP A 15 13.48 11.33 -5.14
N ALA A 16 12.57 11.31 -4.17
CA ALA A 16 11.94 10.07 -3.73
C ALA A 16 11.18 9.35 -4.86
N ILE A 17 10.50 10.10 -5.73
CA ILE A 17 9.83 9.55 -6.93
C ILE A 17 10.86 8.97 -7.89
N ASN A 18 11.91 9.72 -8.23
CA ASN A 18 12.92 9.26 -9.18
C ASN A 18 13.63 7.99 -8.68
N ARG A 19 13.99 7.95 -7.39
CA ARG A 19 14.62 6.77 -6.76
C ARG A 19 13.70 5.55 -6.78
N ALA A 20 12.40 5.73 -6.60
CA ALA A 20 11.43 4.64 -6.71
C ALA A 20 11.20 4.19 -8.16
N ALA A 21 11.03 5.15 -9.08
CA ALA A 21 10.71 4.86 -10.48
C ALA A 21 11.88 4.25 -11.26
N PHE A 22 13.11 4.75 -11.02
CA PHE A 22 14.29 4.37 -11.80
C PHE A 22 15.32 3.58 -10.99
N GLY A 23 15.41 3.84 -9.68
CA GLY A 23 16.36 3.15 -8.78
C GLY A 23 15.81 1.85 -8.18
N ASN A 24 14.53 1.54 -8.38
CA ASN A 24 13.82 0.46 -7.68
C ASN A 24 13.93 0.56 -6.14
N GLU A 25 14.05 1.77 -5.61
CA GLU A 25 14.22 2.00 -4.17
C GLU A 25 12.89 2.30 -3.47
N ARG A 26 12.76 1.83 -2.23
CA ARG A 26 11.64 2.18 -1.34
C ARG A 26 12.05 3.31 -0.41
N VAL A 27 11.32 4.43 -0.43
CA VAL A 27 11.66 5.65 0.32
C VAL A 27 10.57 5.97 1.33
N LEU A 28 10.94 6.12 2.61
CA LEU A 28 10.02 6.51 3.67
C LEU A 28 9.90 8.04 3.78
N LEU A 29 8.66 8.52 3.78
CA LEU A 29 8.33 9.91 4.06
C LEU A 29 8.03 10.06 5.54
N ARG A 30 8.80 10.93 6.21
CA ARG A 30 8.71 11.14 7.65
C ARG A 30 8.16 12.53 7.99
N ARG A 31 7.30 12.60 9.01
CA ARG A 31 6.84 13.84 9.63
C ARG A 31 7.12 13.78 11.12
N ARG A 32 7.85 14.78 11.66
CA ARG A 32 8.29 14.83 13.07
C ARG A 32 9.00 13.53 13.50
N GLY A 33 9.88 13.01 12.64
CA GLY A 33 10.65 11.77 12.89
C GLY A 33 9.89 10.45 12.67
N ARG A 34 8.55 10.47 12.59
CA ARG A 34 7.72 9.27 12.36
C ARG A 34 7.50 9.05 10.87
N ALA A 35 7.60 7.80 10.41
CA ALA A 35 7.21 7.44 9.05
C ALA A 35 5.68 7.50 8.94
N ILE A 36 5.19 8.17 7.89
CA ILE A 36 3.74 8.37 7.67
C ILE A 36 3.27 7.94 6.29
N ALA A 37 4.19 7.80 5.34
CA ALA A 37 3.92 7.34 3.99
C ALA A 37 5.22 6.77 3.38
N ALA A 38 5.10 6.08 2.25
CA ALA A 38 6.22 5.58 1.48
C ALA A 38 5.99 5.83 -0.01
N VAL A 39 7.08 6.05 -0.74
CA VAL A 39 7.11 5.97 -2.20
C VAL A 39 7.82 4.67 -2.55
N VAL A 40 7.18 3.83 -3.35
CA VAL A 40 7.67 2.50 -3.73
C VAL A 40 7.61 2.34 -5.24
N PRO A 41 8.45 1.45 -5.82
CA PRO A 41 8.34 1.09 -7.24
C PRO A 41 6.95 0.55 -7.57
N ILE A 42 6.47 0.78 -8.80
CA ILE A 42 5.13 0.34 -9.21
C ILE A 42 4.94 -1.18 -9.13
N ASN A 43 6.01 -1.95 -9.36
CA ASN A 43 5.97 -3.41 -9.27
C ASN A 43 5.79 -3.89 -7.83
N ASP A 44 6.35 -3.18 -6.85
CA ASP A 44 6.16 -3.50 -5.44
C ASP A 44 4.73 -3.21 -4.99
N LEU A 45 4.15 -2.10 -5.46
CA LEU A 45 2.74 -1.80 -5.22
C LEU A 45 1.85 -2.92 -5.78
N ARG A 46 2.07 -3.33 -7.04
CA ARG A 46 1.31 -4.41 -7.67
C ARG A 46 1.48 -5.76 -6.96
N LEU A 47 2.67 -6.04 -6.45
CA LEU A 47 2.92 -7.24 -5.66
C LEU A 47 2.11 -7.20 -4.35
N LEU A 48 2.08 -6.05 -3.68
CA LEU A 48 1.29 -5.87 -2.46
C LEU A 48 -0.20 -6.08 -2.74
N GLU A 49 -0.74 -5.43 -3.77
CA GLU A 49 -2.14 -5.59 -4.20
C GLU A 49 -2.46 -7.07 -4.55
N ALA A 50 -1.55 -7.77 -5.23
CA ALA A 50 -1.74 -9.18 -5.55
C ALA A 50 -1.73 -10.09 -4.31
N LEU A 51 -0.97 -9.75 -3.28
CA LEU A 51 -0.96 -10.48 -2.02
C LEU A 51 -2.24 -10.22 -1.22
N GLU A 52 -2.68 -8.97 -1.14
CA GLU A 52 -3.95 -8.59 -0.49
C GLU A 52 -5.14 -9.32 -1.13
N ASN A 53 -5.24 -9.28 -2.46
CA ASN A 53 -6.28 -9.99 -3.20
C ASN A 53 -6.31 -11.50 -2.89
N ARG A 54 -5.14 -12.14 -2.70
CA ARG A 54 -5.09 -13.57 -2.35
C ARG A 54 -5.58 -13.83 -0.93
N VAL A 55 -5.25 -12.96 0.01
CA VAL A 55 -5.72 -13.05 1.40
C VAL A 55 -7.24 -12.88 1.44
N ASP A 56 -7.76 -11.85 0.78
CA ASP A 56 -9.20 -11.57 0.73
C ASP A 56 -10.00 -12.74 0.14
N LEU A 57 -9.50 -13.35 -0.95
CA LEU A 57 -10.15 -14.53 -1.54
C LEU A 57 -10.19 -15.73 -0.59
N VAL A 58 -9.16 -15.92 0.23
CA VAL A 58 -9.14 -16.97 1.26
C VAL A 58 -10.17 -16.67 2.33
N GLU A 59 -10.23 -15.42 2.82
CA GLU A 59 -11.21 -15.02 3.83
C GLU A 59 -12.64 -15.20 3.34
N VAL A 60 -12.95 -14.79 2.11
CA VAL A 60 -14.27 -14.99 1.48
C VAL A 60 -14.62 -16.47 1.40
N ARG A 61 -13.68 -17.31 0.96
CA ARG A 61 -13.90 -18.77 0.89
C ARG A 61 -14.18 -19.38 2.26
N THR A 62 -13.46 -18.95 3.29
CA THR A 62 -13.71 -19.43 4.67
C THR A 62 -15.05 -18.95 5.22
N ALA A 63 -15.43 -17.69 4.95
CA ALA A 63 -16.72 -17.15 5.37
C ALA A 63 -17.91 -17.86 4.70
N LEU A 64 -17.78 -18.18 3.40
CA LEU A 64 -18.78 -18.99 2.67
C LEU A 64 -18.87 -20.40 3.23
N ALA A 65 -17.73 -21.06 3.52
CA ALA A 65 -17.71 -22.40 4.10
C ALA A 65 -18.31 -22.44 5.52
N GLN A 66 -18.19 -21.34 6.29
CA GLN A 66 -18.75 -21.21 7.64
C GLN A 66 -20.20 -20.68 7.65
N GLY A 67 -20.81 -20.44 6.48
CA GLY A 67 -22.19 -19.93 6.38
C GLY A 67 -22.37 -18.50 6.94
N ASN A 68 -21.29 -17.76 7.16
CA ASN A 68 -21.34 -16.45 7.80
C ASN A 68 -21.65 -15.34 6.76
N LYS A 69 -22.95 -15.08 6.57
CA LYS A 69 -23.48 -14.10 5.60
C LYS A 69 -23.02 -12.65 5.86
N LYS A 70 -22.40 -12.34 7.00
CA LYS A 70 -21.98 -10.97 7.38
C LYS A 70 -20.81 -10.45 6.53
N GLY A 71 -19.86 -11.30 6.15
CA GLY A 71 -18.70 -10.88 5.34
C GLY A 71 -19.08 -10.47 3.92
N VAL A 72 -20.01 -11.21 3.31
CA VAL A 72 -20.48 -10.95 1.93
C VAL A 72 -21.30 -9.65 1.85
N GLN A 73 -22.13 -9.36 2.86
CA GLN A 73 -22.96 -8.16 2.89
C GLN A 73 -22.16 -6.86 3.06
N LEU A 74 -20.98 -6.90 3.68
CA LEU A 74 -20.13 -5.71 3.83
C LEU A 74 -19.51 -5.30 2.48
N LEU A 75 -19.11 -6.28 1.66
CA LEU A 75 -18.56 -6.05 0.32
C LEU A 75 -19.60 -5.44 -0.63
N ASP A 76 -20.85 -5.93 -0.57
CA ASP A 76 -21.99 -5.38 -1.33
C ASP A 76 -22.27 -3.91 -0.98
N ASN A 77 -22.02 -3.50 0.27
CA ASN A 77 -22.28 -2.14 0.75
C ASN A 77 -21.16 -1.16 0.39
N ILE A 78 -19.91 -1.63 0.27
CA ILE A 78 -18.77 -0.80 -0.14
C ILE A 78 -18.81 -0.53 -1.65
N SER A 79 -19.22 -1.52 -2.45
CA SER A 79 -19.28 -1.39 -3.91
C SER A 79 -20.48 -0.58 -4.43
N LYS A 80 -21.42 -0.21 -3.56
CA LYS A 80 -22.64 0.56 -3.87
C LYS A 80 -22.55 2.05 -3.54
N LYS A 81 -21.37 2.55 -3.17
CA LYS A 81 -21.12 3.94 -2.79
C LYS A 81 -20.17 4.60 -3.77
#